data_AF-A0A4Y9ESF2-F1
#
_entry.id   AF-A0A4Y9ESF2-F1
#
_cell.length_a   1.000
_cell.length_b   1.000
_cell.length_c   1.000
_cell.angle_alpha   90.00
_cell.angle_beta   90.00
_cell.angle_gamma   90.00
#
_symmetry.space_group_name_H-M   'P 1'
#
loop_
_entity.id
_entity.type
_entity.pdbx_description
1 polymer ?
#
loop_
_entity_poly.entity_id
_entity_poly.type
_entity_poly.pdbx_seq_one_letter_code
_entity_poly.pdbx_strand_id
1 'polypeptide(L)'
;MKTWATLSAISALALVAACNKPGASSDTATKEIETKLQQQLLDAKPGDVIDIPAGTFHFDRSLSLDVDGVTIKGAGMDKTILSFKGQKAGAEGLLVNASNFTIQDLAIEDSKGDALKVNEGENVIIRRVRTEWTGGPSTSNGAYGLYPVQIKNVLIEDSVAIAAADAGIYVGQSENIVVRRNKASKNVAGIEIENSQHADVYDNIAEGNTGGILVFNMPQLTKVGQGTRVFRNKVIANNEPNFGAKGSAVGNVPAGSGVVINANDDVEIFDNDITGNDTSAVIVSSGFSSGFNDKYPHAATFDPYPEGIYVHGNRMSGNGNSPDGVQLKALRLAVVGLTGPLPEILWDGFRNPKATVPVLCTDGVPVLNADMPNKSKNPRIDTKSFVCTLPALPAVALTGILVDAPKP
;
A
#
# COMPACT_ATOMS: atom_id res chain seq x y z
N MET A 1 75.46 -25.34 -66.08
CA MET A 1 74.13 -24.83 -66.51
C MET A 1 73.66 -23.80 -65.48
N LYS A 2 73.51 -22.53 -65.93
CA LYS A 2 72.60 -21.43 -65.47
C LYS A 2 72.37 -21.23 -63.94
N THR A 3 72.92 -20.20 -63.25
CA THR A 3 72.41 -18.80 -63.03
C THR A 3 70.99 -18.74 -62.39
N TRP A 4 70.59 -18.00 -61.35
CA TRP A 4 71.01 -16.78 -60.59
C TRP A 4 70.27 -16.76 -59.21
N ALA A 5 70.84 -16.19 -58.12
CA ALA A 5 70.45 -14.93 -57.39
C ALA A 5 69.00 -14.89 -56.81
N THR A 6 68.64 -14.40 -55.60
CA THR A 6 68.97 -13.17 -54.85
C THR A 6 68.23 -13.13 -53.48
N LEU A 7 68.82 -12.41 -52.51
CA LEU A 7 68.27 -11.47 -51.48
C LEU A 7 67.32 -11.87 -50.31
N SER A 8 67.83 -11.52 -49.11
CA SER A 8 67.26 -10.64 -48.04
C SER A 8 65.91 -10.93 -47.37
N ALA A 9 65.91 -11.01 -46.03
CA ALA A 9 65.56 -9.85 -45.16
C ALA A 9 65.42 -10.27 -43.69
N ILE A 10 66.16 -9.57 -42.82
CA ILE A 10 65.97 -9.56 -41.36
C ILE A 10 64.81 -8.59 -41.07
N SER A 11 63.80 -9.03 -40.33
CA SER A 11 62.79 -8.13 -39.75
C SER A 11 62.63 -8.43 -38.27
N ALA A 12 63.14 -7.50 -37.46
CA ALA A 12 62.85 -7.38 -36.05
C ALA A 12 61.40 -6.93 -35.86
N LEU A 13 60.58 -7.75 -35.20
CA LEU A 13 59.26 -7.35 -34.75
C LEU A 13 59.40 -6.53 -33.46
N ALA A 14 59.13 -5.23 -33.56
CA ALA A 14 58.98 -4.35 -32.43
C ALA A 14 57.68 -4.66 -31.69
N LEU A 15 57.78 -4.99 -30.40
CA LEU A 15 56.66 -5.04 -29.45
C LEU A 15 56.11 -3.63 -29.23
N VAL A 16 54.94 -3.33 -29.80
CA VAL A 16 54.16 -2.16 -29.41
C VAL A 16 53.27 -2.58 -28.24
N ALA A 17 53.68 -2.23 -27.02
CA ALA A 17 52.82 -2.32 -25.85
C ALA A 17 51.71 -1.27 -25.97
N ALA A 18 50.54 -1.69 -26.43
CA ALA A 18 49.33 -0.89 -26.30
C ALA A 18 48.89 -0.93 -24.84
N CYS A 19 49.06 0.20 -24.13
CA CYS A 19 48.46 0.43 -22.83
C CYS A 19 46.93 0.42 -22.97
N ASN A 20 46.29 -0.72 -22.75
CA ASN A 20 44.88 -0.76 -22.41
C ASN A 20 44.71 -0.08 -21.06
N LYS A 21 44.13 1.12 -21.03
CA LYS A 21 43.55 1.67 -19.81
C LYS A 21 42.52 0.66 -19.29
N PRO A 22 42.55 0.26 -18.01
CA PRO A 22 41.46 -0.51 -17.45
C PRO A 22 40.20 0.34 -17.56
N GLY A 23 39.16 -0.20 -18.21
CA GLY A 23 37.83 0.41 -18.18
C GLY A 23 37.42 0.64 -16.73
N ALA A 24 36.74 1.75 -16.47
CA ALA A 24 36.12 2.00 -15.17
C ALA A 24 35.35 0.72 -14.76
N SER A 25 35.71 0.15 -13.60
CA SER A 25 34.98 -0.98 -13.03
C SER A 25 33.51 -0.61 -12.92
N SER A 26 32.60 -1.57 -13.12
CA SER A 26 31.15 -1.37 -12.98
C SER A 26 30.79 -0.59 -11.71
N ASP A 27 31.51 -0.85 -10.61
CA ASP A 27 31.30 -0.20 -9.31
C ASP A 27 31.60 1.31 -9.32
N THR A 28 32.55 1.77 -10.14
CA THR A 28 32.86 3.20 -10.27
C THR A 28 31.76 3.91 -11.04
N ALA A 29 31.29 3.30 -12.14
CA ALA A 29 30.19 3.85 -12.93
C ALA A 29 28.87 3.90 -12.13
N THR A 30 28.58 2.88 -11.32
CA THR A 30 27.42 2.88 -10.42
C THR A 30 27.52 4.01 -9.38
N LYS A 31 28.68 4.19 -8.74
CA LYS A 31 28.89 5.28 -7.77
C LYS A 31 28.79 6.68 -8.36
N GLU A 32 29.23 6.85 -9.61
CA GLU A 32 29.04 8.11 -10.34
C GLU A 32 27.56 8.39 -10.56
N ILE A 33 26.75 7.38 -10.89
CA ILE A 33 25.31 7.53 -11.05
C ILE A 33 24.62 7.82 -9.71
N GLU A 34 25.00 7.13 -8.63
CA GLU A 34 24.49 7.41 -7.26
C GLU A 34 24.72 8.87 -6.87
N THR A 35 25.96 9.35 -7.05
CA THR A 35 26.34 10.74 -6.74
C THR A 35 25.59 11.73 -7.64
N LYS A 36 25.46 11.40 -8.94
CA LYS A 36 24.75 12.24 -9.89
C LYS A 36 23.26 12.35 -9.57
N LEU A 37 22.60 11.25 -9.18
CA LEU A 37 21.20 11.27 -8.78
C LEU A 37 20.97 12.19 -7.58
N GLN A 38 21.82 12.07 -6.55
CA GLN A 38 21.76 12.96 -5.39
C GLN A 38 21.89 14.44 -5.79
N GLN A 39 22.83 14.75 -6.68
CA GLN A 39 23.02 16.13 -7.17
C GLN A 39 21.81 16.60 -8.00
N GLN A 40 21.26 15.76 -8.87
CA GLN A 40 20.08 16.10 -9.67
C GLN A 40 18.84 16.39 -8.82
N LEU A 41 18.65 15.67 -7.72
CA LEU A 41 17.56 15.91 -6.78
C LEU A 41 17.75 17.25 -6.02
N LEU A 42 18.99 17.57 -5.63
CA LEU A 42 19.32 18.82 -4.95
C LEU A 42 19.19 20.05 -5.87
N ASP A 43 19.57 19.91 -7.14
CA ASP A 43 19.57 21.01 -8.11
C ASP A 43 18.27 21.12 -8.93
N ALA A 44 17.29 20.25 -8.63
CA ALA A 44 16.06 20.13 -9.39
C ALA A 44 15.30 21.46 -9.48
N LYS A 45 14.63 21.66 -10.62
CA LYS A 45 13.77 22.81 -10.90
C LYS A 45 12.41 22.35 -11.39
N PRO A 46 11.37 23.19 -11.24
CA PRO A 46 10.06 22.86 -11.79
C PRO A 46 10.12 22.55 -13.29
N GLY A 47 9.53 21.42 -13.68
CA GLY A 47 9.55 20.90 -15.04
C GLY A 47 10.69 19.94 -15.36
N ASP A 48 11.64 19.73 -14.43
CA ASP A 48 12.75 18.81 -14.65
C ASP A 48 12.27 17.35 -14.69
N VAL A 49 12.92 16.57 -15.57
CA VAL A 49 12.78 15.12 -15.65
C VAL A 49 14.13 14.50 -15.26
N ILE A 50 14.13 13.73 -14.18
CA ILE A 50 15.29 13.01 -13.69
C ILE A 50 15.20 11.56 -14.18
N ASP A 51 15.87 11.28 -15.30
CA ASP A 51 15.98 9.94 -15.85
C ASP A 51 17.10 9.13 -15.17
N ILE A 52 16.75 7.96 -14.64
CA ILE A 52 17.64 7.02 -13.98
C ILE A 52 17.80 5.79 -14.89
N PRO A 53 19.03 5.43 -15.29
CA PRO A 53 19.24 4.29 -16.19
C PRO A 53 18.93 2.96 -15.49
N ALA A 54 18.92 1.87 -16.27
CA ALA A 54 18.88 0.54 -15.70
C ALA A 54 20.15 0.27 -14.88
N GLY A 55 19.99 -0.35 -13.72
CA GLY A 55 21.03 -0.66 -12.76
C GLY A 55 20.49 -0.81 -11.34
N THR A 56 21.33 -1.33 -10.46
CA THR A 56 21.12 -1.33 -9.02
C THR A 56 22.07 -0.32 -8.39
N PHE A 57 21.51 0.68 -7.71
CA PHE A 57 22.23 1.80 -7.12
C PHE A 57 22.07 1.75 -5.61
N HIS A 58 23.17 1.87 -4.88
CA HIS A 58 23.20 1.70 -3.44
C HIS A 58 23.29 3.06 -2.72
N PHE A 59 22.38 3.27 -1.77
CA PHE A 59 22.34 4.50 -0.98
C PHE A 59 22.44 4.17 0.51
N ASP A 60 23.37 4.83 1.20
CA ASP A 60 23.52 4.70 2.65
C ASP A 60 22.79 5.80 3.45
N ARG A 61 22.05 6.66 2.76
CA ARG A 61 21.25 7.76 3.30
C ARG A 61 20.01 8.00 2.47
N SER A 62 18.98 8.59 3.07
CA SER A 62 17.76 9.00 2.36
C SER A 62 18.04 9.93 1.20
N LEU A 63 17.26 9.79 0.13
CA LEU A 63 17.13 10.76 -0.95
C LEU A 63 15.97 11.73 -0.61
N SER A 64 16.09 12.98 -1.03
CA SER A 64 15.05 13.99 -0.78
C SER A 64 14.79 14.86 -2.01
N LEU A 65 13.54 15.31 -2.18
CA LEU A 65 13.11 16.26 -3.21
C LEU A 65 12.09 17.23 -2.60
N ASP A 66 12.38 18.53 -2.68
CA ASP A 66 11.54 19.60 -2.13
C ASP A 66 11.06 20.60 -3.20
N VAL A 67 10.99 20.14 -4.46
CA VAL A 67 10.72 20.99 -5.63
C VAL A 67 9.50 20.46 -6.39
N ASP A 68 8.51 21.35 -6.56
CA ASP A 68 7.28 21.08 -7.32
C ASP A 68 7.56 20.83 -8.81
N GLY A 69 6.68 20.05 -9.45
CA GLY A 69 6.66 19.91 -10.91
C GLY A 69 7.76 19.02 -11.48
N VAL A 70 8.40 18.20 -10.64
CA VAL A 70 9.49 17.30 -11.03
C VAL A 70 8.94 15.90 -11.37
N THR A 71 9.52 15.28 -12.40
CA THR A 71 9.31 13.87 -12.73
C THR A 71 10.56 13.06 -12.46
N ILE A 72 10.45 11.97 -11.70
CA ILE A 72 11.50 10.95 -11.57
C ILE A 72 11.11 9.73 -12.40
N LYS A 73 12.02 9.26 -13.25
CA LYS A 73 11.73 8.16 -14.17
C LYS A 73 12.88 7.16 -14.23
N GLY A 74 12.60 5.88 -14.00
CA GLY A 74 13.55 4.80 -14.25
C GLY A 74 13.33 4.09 -15.59
N ALA A 75 14.05 3.00 -15.81
CA ALA A 75 13.96 2.15 -17.00
C ALA A 75 12.91 1.02 -16.88
N GLY A 76 12.27 0.88 -15.72
CA GLY A 76 11.29 -0.14 -15.34
C GLY A 76 11.54 -0.61 -13.91
N MET A 77 10.48 -1.01 -13.19
CA MET A 77 10.57 -1.42 -11.77
C MET A 77 11.49 -2.63 -11.52
N ASP A 78 11.73 -3.46 -12.54
CA ASP A 78 12.66 -4.60 -12.48
C ASP A 78 14.05 -4.27 -13.05
N LYS A 79 14.27 -3.03 -13.49
CA LYS A 79 15.49 -2.61 -14.20
C LYS A 79 16.24 -1.49 -13.50
N THR A 80 15.54 -0.56 -12.88
CA THR A 80 16.13 0.53 -12.09
C THR A 80 15.79 0.29 -10.63
N ILE A 81 16.80 -0.02 -9.81
CA ILE A 81 16.64 -0.37 -8.39
C ILE A 81 17.44 0.61 -7.54
N LEU A 82 16.77 1.31 -6.64
CA LEU A 82 17.38 2.13 -5.59
C LEU A 82 17.40 1.29 -4.31
N SER A 83 18.56 0.72 -3.97
CA SER A 83 18.74 -0.15 -2.82
C SER A 83 19.29 0.63 -1.63
N PHE A 84 18.58 0.57 -0.51
CA PHE A 84 18.94 1.17 0.77
C PHE A 84 19.44 0.13 1.77
N LYS A 85 19.82 -1.06 1.28
CA LYS A 85 20.39 -2.11 2.10
C LYS A 85 21.62 -1.61 2.86
N GLY A 86 21.52 -1.58 4.19
CA GLY A 86 22.58 -1.04 5.05
C GLY A 86 22.54 0.48 5.23
N GLN A 87 21.41 1.13 4.97
CA GLN A 87 21.18 2.56 5.22
C GLN A 87 21.63 2.97 6.63
N LYS A 88 22.51 3.98 6.69
CA LYS A 88 23.14 4.47 7.91
C LYS A 88 22.44 5.71 8.46
N ALA A 89 21.83 6.53 7.59
CA ALA A 89 21.22 7.80 7.96
C ALA A 89 19.85 8.01 7.28
N GLY A 90 18.98 8.76 7.95
CA GLY A 90 17.58 8.92 7.56
C GLY A 90 16.75 7.65 7.79
N ALA A 91 15.44 7.75 7.55
CA ALA A 91 14.52 6.63 7.63
C ALA A 91 14.01 6.27 6.24
N GLU A 92 13.76 7.25 5.40
CA GLU A 92 13.10 7.07 4.11
C GLU A 92 14.08 6.57 3.04
N GLY A 93 13.60 5.83 2.05
CA GLY A 93 14.30 5.65 0.78
C GLY A 93 14.31 6.95 -0.01
N LEU A 94 13.12 7.44 -0.34
CA LEU A 94 12.89 8.73 -0.97
C LEU A 94 11.81 9.52 -0.23
N LEU A 95 12.18 10.70 0.26
CA LEU A 95 11.29 11.69 0.86
C LEU A 95 10.99 12.82 -0.14
N VAL A 96 9.71 13.08 -0.40
CA VAL A 96 9.27 14.14 -1.31
C VAL A 96 8.33 15.07 -0.57
N ASN A 97 8.62 16.38 -0.60
CA ASN A 97 7.73 17.42 -0.10
C ASN A 97 7.44 18.37 -1.27
N ALA A 98 6.51 17.98 -2.15
CA ALA A 98 6.30 18.66 -3.42
C ALA A 98 4.90 18.39 -4.02
N SER A 99 4.42 19.34 -4.81
CA SER A 99 3.23 19.25 -5.65
C SER A 99 3.59 18.98 -7.11
N ASN A 100 2.62 18.51 -7.89
CA ASN A 100 2.77 18.20 -9.32
C ASN A 100 3.92 17.21 -9.58
N PHE A 101 4.03 16.22 -8.70
CA PHE A 101 5.13 15.26 -8.70
C PHE A 101 4.72 13.96 -9.40
N THR A 102 5.60 13.45 -10.25
CA THR A 102 5.44 12.11 -10.85
C THR A 102 6.67 11.27 -10.57
N ILE A 103 6.46 10.04 -10.10
CA ILE A 103 7.50 9.02 -10.06
C ILE A 103 7.04 7.78 -10.81
N GLN A 104 7.92 7.25 -11.67
CA GLN A 104 7.60 6.06 -12.43
C GLN A 104 8.79 5.17 -12.78
N ASP A 105 8.48 3.90 -13.04
CA ASP A 105 9.39 2.94 -13.69
C ASP A 105 10.66 2.60 -12.89
N LEU A 106 10.57 2.45 -11.57
CA LEU A 106 11.71 2.08 -10.71
C LEU A 106 11.29 1.29 -9.47
N ALA A 107 12.27 0.72 -8.78
CA ALA A 107 12.10 0.11 -7.47
C ALA A 107 12.87 0.83 -6.37
N ILE A 108 12.32 0.79 -5.16
CA ILE A 108 12.98 1.20 -3.91
C ILE A 108 13.00 -0.01 -2.98
N GLU A 109 14.19 -0.42 -2.54
CA GLU A 109 14.38 -1.64 -1.77
C GLU A 109 15.09 -1.39 -0.44
N ASP A 110 14.68 -2.13 0.60
CA ASP A 110 15.41 -2.27 1.86
C ASP A 110 15.70 -0.94 2.60
N SER A 111 14.81 0.05 2.51
CA SER A 111 14.89 1.26 3.34
C SER A 111 14.71 0.91 4.82
N LYS A 112 15.38 1.67 5.69
CA LYS A 112 15.32 1.45 7.15
C LYS A 112 13.92 1.76 7.72
N GLY A 113 13.27 2.77 7.17
CA GLY A 113 11.89 3.18 7.39
C GLY A 113 11.15 3.19 6.05
N ASP A 114 10.30 4.19 5.82
CA ASP A 114 9.39 4.22 4.66
C ASP A 114 10.14 4.18 3.32
N ALA A 115 9.62 3.47 2.32
CA ALA A 115 10.30 3.36 1.03
C ALA A 115 10.14 4.65 0.20
N LEU A 116 8.89 5.01 -0.13
CA LEU A 116 8.56 6.27 -0.79
C LEU A 116 7.55 7.04 0.04
N LYS A 117 7.95 8.22 0.53
CA LYS A 117 7.08 9.13 1.26
C LYS A 117 6.89 10.42 0.48
N VAL A 118 5.63 10.80 0.24
CA VAL A 118 5.25 12.05 -0.43
C VAL A 118 4.33 12.82 0.51
N ASN A 119 4.82 13.92 1.07
CA ASN A 119 4.06 14.72 2.04
C ASN A 119 3.56 16.01 1.39
N GLU A 120 2.41 16.48 1.89
CA GLU A 120 1.93 17.86 1.80
C GLU A 120 2.02 18.45 0.38
N GLY A 121 0.94 18.32 -0.38
CA GLY A 121 0.91 18.86 -1.73
C GLY A 121 -0.33 18.52 -2.52
N GLU A 122 -0.25 18.74 -3.82
CA GLU A 122 -1.29 18.38 -4.75
C GLU A 122 -0.76 17.69 -6.00
N ASN A 123 -1.61 16.87 -6.62
CA ASN A 123 -1.36 16.21 -7.90
C ASN A 123 -0.11 15.31 -7.89
N VAL A 124 -0.24 14.16 -7.23
CA VAL A 124 0.84 13.16 -7.12
C VAL A 124 0.50 11.93 -7.95
N ILE A 125 1.44 11.52 -8.81
CA ILE A 125 1.34 10.30 -9.62
C ILE A 125 2.47 9.34 -9.26
N ILE A 126 2.10 8.14 -8.80
CA ILE A 126 3.00 7.02 -8.56
C ILE A 126 2.60 5.91 -9.53
N ARG A 127 3.46 5.62 -10.51
CA ARG A 127 3.11 4.69 -11.61
C ARG A 127 4.20 3.68 -11.86
N ARG A 128 3.89 2.38 -11.84
CA ARG A 128 4.89 1.33 -12.09
C ARG A 128 6.11 1.46 -11.18
N VAL A 129 5.85 1.70 -9.89
CA VAL A 129 6.87 1.74 -8.84
C VAL A 129 6.77 0.47 -8.00
N ARG A 130 7.91 -0.17 -7.70
CA ARG A 130 7.97 -1.28 -6.76
C ARG A 130 8.62 -0.85 -5.45
N THR A 131 8.02 -1.18 -4.32
CA THR A 131 8.65 -1.08 -3.00
C THR A 131 8.74 -2.47 -2.39
N GLU A 132 9.90 -2.81 -1.83
CA GLU A 132 10.14 -4.15 -1.31
C GLU A 132 11.17 -4.18 -0.17
N TRP A 133 10.85 -4.89 0.90
CA TRP A 133 11.86 -5.41 1.83
C TRP A 133 12.21 -6.83 1.41
N THR A 134 13.39 -6.97 0.81
CA THR A 134 13.80 -8.19 0.09
C THR A 134 14.06 -9.38 1.02
N GLY A 135 14.18 -9.11 2.32
CA GLY A 135 14.23 -10.13 3.38
C GLY A 135 12.88 -10.79 3.70
N GLY A 136 11.78 -10.30 3.13
CA GLY A 136 10.42 -10.76 3.46
C GLY A 136 9.86 -10.11 4.75
N PRO A 137 8.67 -10.58 5.21
CA PRO A 137 8.02 -10.05 6.40
C PRO A 137 8.91 -10.02 7.63
N SER A 138 9.06 -8.85 8.24
CA SER A 138 9.82 -8.68 9.48
C SER A 138 9.38 -7.42 10.21
N THR A 139 9.34 -7.49 11.55
CA THR A 139 9.08 -6.34 12.42
C THR A 139 10.15 -5.24 12.31
N SER A 140 11.29 -5.53 11.70
CA SER A 140 12.38 -4.58 11.47
C SER A 140 12.28 -3.83 10.14
N ASN A 141 11.30 -4.18 9.29
CA ASN A 141 11.10 -3.49 8.02
C ASN A 141 10.55 -2.08 8.26
N GLY A 142 10.64 -1.24 7.24
CA GLY A 142 9.98 0.06 7.26
C GLY A 142 8.47 -0.08 7.30
N ALA A 143 7.82 0.96 7.81
CA ALA A 143 6.38 0.95 8.03
C ALA A 143 5.63 0.97 6.68
N TYR A 144 5.93 1.95 5.82
CA TYR A 144 5.13 2.18 4.62
C TYR A 144 5.91 1.99 3.33
N GLY A 145 5.34 1.25 2.37
CA GLY A 145 5.88 1.11 1.02
C GLY A 145 5.68 2.38 0.20
N LEU A 146 4.48 2.58 -0.33
CA LEU A 146 4.06 3.81 -1.00
C LEU A 146 3.24 4.65 -0.02
N TYR A 147 3.69 5.87 0.29
CA TYR A 147 3.14 6.70 1.37
C TYR A 147 2.90 8.15 0.93
N PRO A 148 1.91 8.43 0.06
CA PRO A 148 1.32 9.77 -0.03
C PRO A 148 0.49 10.11 1.20
N VAL A 149 0.72 11.31 1.75
CA VAL A 149 -0.01 11.81 2.91
C VAL A 149 -0.23 13.31 2.83
N GLN A 150 -1.43 13.75 3.23
CA GLN A 150 -1.86 15.14 3.12
C GLN A 150 -1.78 15.67 1.67
N ILE A 151 -2.20 14.82 0.72
CA ILE A 151 -2.20 15.14 -0.70
C ILE A 151 -3.62 15.36 -1.21
N LYS A 152 -3.82 16.42 -1.98
CA LYS A 152 -5.02 16.57 -2.82
C LYS A 152 -4.71 15.99 -4.20
N ASN A 153 -5.54 15.09 -4.71
CA ASN A 153 -5.35 14.41 -6.00
C ASN A 153 -4.18 13.42 -6.00
N VAL A 154 -4.48 12.14 -5.76
CA VAL A 154 -3.50 11.05 -5.75
C VAL A 154 -3.87 10.02 -6.81
N LEU A 155 -2.90 9.62 -7.63
CA LEU A 155 -3.00 8.46 -8.51
C LEU A 155 -1.86 7.49 -8.21
N ILE A 156 -2.20 6.30 -7.70
CA ILE A 156 -1.27 5.18 -7.56
C ILE A 156 -1.73 4.07 -8.51
N GLU A 157 -0.94 3.76 -9.52
CA GLU A 157 -1.30 2.73 -10.49
C GLU A 157 -0.16 1.83 -10.95
N ASP A 158 -0.53 0.60 -11.33
CA ASP A 158 0.36 -0.39 -11.91
C ASP A 158 1.62 -0.65 -11.05
N SER A 159 1.51 -0.45 -9.74
CA SER A 159 2.62 -0.47 -8.78
C SER A 159 2.58 -1.71 -7.88
N VAL A 160 3.71 -1.99 -7.22
CA VAL A 160 3.90 -3.19 -6.40
C VAL A 160 4.44 -2.81 -5.02
N ALA A 161 3.89 -3.37 -3.95
CA ALA A 161 4.38 -3.14 -2.58
C ALA A 161 4.45 -4.46 -1.79
N ILE A 162 5.65 -4.77 -1.27
CA ILE A 162 5.96 -6.07 -0.68
C ILE A 162 6.65 -5.92 0.68
N ALA A 163 6.13 -6.64 1.68
CA ALA A 163 6.76 -6.82 2.99
C ALA A 163 6.92 -5.56 3.86
N ALA A 164 6.05 -4.57 3.71
CA ALA A 164 5.97 -3.43 4.62
C ALA A 164 5.47 -3.86 6.01
N ALA A 165 6.09 -3.34 7.07
CA ALA A 165 5.72 -3.63 8.46
C ALA A 165 4.47 -2.87 8.95
N ASP A 166 3.93 -1.97 8.14
CA ASP A 166 2.63 -1.34 8.38
C ASP A 166 1.75 -1.54 7.13
N ALA A 167 1.84 -0.66 6.14
CA ALA A 167 1.05 -0.78 4.91
C ALA A 167 1.92 -0.80 3.66
N GLY A 168 1.63 -1.72 2.73
CA GLY A 168 2.28 -1.77 1.44
C GLY A 168 1.99 -0.51 0.63
N ILE A 169 0.71 -0.20 0.47
CA ILE A 169 0.22 1.04 -0.14
C ILE A 169 -0.63 1.77 0.89
N TYR A 170 -0.17 2.92 1.35
CA TYR A 170 -0.87 3.74 2.32
C TYR A 170 -1.24 5.09 1.69
N VAL A 171 -2.47 5.55 1.90
CA VAL A 171 -2.89 6.91 1.56
C VAL A 171 -3.56 7.54 2.76
N GLY A 172 -2.91 8.54 3.35
CA GLY A 172 -3.35 9.15 4.61
C GLY A 172 -3.77 10.60 4.46
N GLN A 173 -4.79 11.01 5.20
CA GLN A 173 -5.19 12.42 5.33
C GLN A 173 -5.34 13.16 3.97
N SER A 174 -5.72 12.44 2.92
CA SER A 174 -5.68 12.90 1.54
C SER A 174 -7.10 12.99 0.95
N GLU A 175 -7.22 13.56 -0.24
CA GLU A 175 -8.52 13.74 -0.91
C GLU A 175 -8.43 13.51 -2.41
N ASN A 176 -9.50 12.96 -3.00
CA ASN A 176 -9.60 12.65 -4.42
C ASN A 176 -8.51 11.65 -4.85
N ILE A 177 -8.69 10.39 -4.44
CA ILE A 177 -7.66 9.36 -4.47
C ILE A 177 -8.07 8.25 -5.44
N VAL A 178 -7.14 7.81 -6.28
CA VAL A 178 -7.29 6.60 -7.10
C VAL A 178 -6.12 5.66 -6.83
N VAL A 179 -6.43 4.46 -6.35
CA VAL A 179 -5.48 3.35 -6.18
C VAL A 179 -5.95 2.20 -7.06
N ARG A 180 -5.28 1.97 -8.19
CA ARG A 180 -5.73 0.97 -9.18
C ARG A 180 -4.66 0.09 -9.80
N ARG A 181 -5.01 -1.15 -10.13
CA ARG A 181 -4.11 -2.10 -10.83
C ARG A 181 -2.79 -2.33 -10.11
N ASN A 182 -2.77 -2.20 -8.79
CA ASN A 182 -1.59 -2.45 -7.98
C ASN A 182 -1.57 -3.87 -7.44
N LYS A 183 -0.39 -4.34 -7.02
CA LYS A 183 -0.21 -5.57 -6.27
C LYS A 183 0.39 -5.27 -4.90
N ALA A 184 -0.33 -5.59 -3.84
CA ALA A 184 0.17 -5.51 -2.47
C ALA A 184 0.20 -6.91 -1.84
N SER A 185 1.38 -7.36 -1.43
CA SER A 185 1.53 -8.70 -0.86
C SER A 185 2.51 -8.79 0.30
N LYS A 186 2.22 -9.69 1.26
CA LYS A 186 3.09 -9.96 2.41
C LYS A 186 3.32 -8.75 3.33
N ASN A 187 2.46 -7.74 3.26
CA ASN A 187 2.47 -6.59 4.16
C ASN A 187 1.61 -6.90 5.40
N VAL A 188 1.64 -6.05 6.42
CA VAL A 188 0.61 -6.13 7.48
C VAL A 188 -0.74 -5.70 6.87
N ALA A 189 -0.86 -4.46 6.42
CA ALA A 189 -1.96 -4.02 5.57
C ALA A 189 -1.52 -4.02 4.10
N GLY A 190 -2.28 -4.66 3.22
CA GLY A 190 -2.01 -4.60 1.78
C GLY A 190 -2.16 -3.17 1.26
N ILE A 191 -3.38 -2.64 1.37
CA ILE A 191 -3.73 -1.27 1.01
C ILE A 191 -4.46 -0.63 2.18
N GLU A 192 -4.10 0.59 2.55
CA GLU A 192 -4.76 1.35 3.61
C GLU A 192 -5.13 2.76 3.14
N ILE A 193 -6.39 3.12 3.37
CA ILE A 193 -6.93 4.46 3.20
C ILE A 193 -7.26 5.00 4.61
N GLU A 194 -6.44 5.91 5.12
CA GLU A 194 -6.55 6.44 6.49
C GLU A 194 -6.99 7.91 6.47
N ASN A 195 -8.05 8.25 7.21
CA ASN A 195 -8.52 9.63 7.42
C ASN A 195 -8.64 10.44 6.12
N SER A 196 -9.05 9.78 5.04
CA SER A 196 -9.04 10.31 3.68
C SER A 196 -10.43 10.39 3.07
N GLN A 197 -10.62 11.33 2.14
CA GLN A 197 -11.93 11.66 1.57
C GLN A 197 -11.96 11.33 0.08
N HIS A 198 -13.03 10.68 -0.38
CA HIS A 198 -13.26 10.39 -1.80
C HIS A 198 -12.14 9.56 -2.43
N ALA A 199 -12.18 8.25 -2.16
CA ALA A 199 -11.17 7.30 -2.63
C ALA A 199 -11.78 6.18 -3.49
N ASP A 200 -11.17 5.91 -4.63
CA ASP A 200 -11.47 4.78 -5.50
C ASP A 200 -10.32 3.76 -5.42
N VAL A 201 -10.58 2.62 -4.79
CA VAL A 201 -9.63 1.51 -4.64
C VAL A 201 -10.12 0.35 -5.48
N TYR A 202 -9.54 0.14 -6.67
CA TYR A 202 -10.08 -0.83 -7.62
C TYR A 202 -9.11 -1.54 -8.55
N ASP A 203 -9.53 -2.71 -9.07
CA ASP A 203 -8.71 -3.55 -9.94
C ASP A 203 -7.35 -3.93 -9.32
N ASN A 204 -7.19 -3.88 -7.99
CA ASN A 204 -5.96 -4.25 -7.29
C ASN A 204 -5.94 -5.74 -6.90
N ILE A 205 -4.75 -6.26 -6.62
CA ILE A 205 -4.54 -7.57 -6.01
C ILE A 205 -3.92 -7.35 -4.62
N ALA A 206 -4.68 -7.64 -3.57
CA ALA A 206 -4.21 -7.67 -2.19
C ALA A 206 -4.16 -9.13 -1.72
N GLU A 207 -2.95 -9.73 -1.73
CA GLU A 207 -2.78 -11.17 -1.47
C GLU A 207 -1.73 -11.47 -0.39
N GLY A 208 -2.02 -12.43 0.48
CA GLY A 208 -1.04 -12.90 1.46
C GLY A 208 -0.51 -11.81 2.40
N ASN A 209 -1.29 -10.75 2.67
CA ASN A 209 -1.01 -9.78 3.73
C ASN A 209 -1.56 -10.29 5.08
N THR A 210 -1.46 -9.53 6.16
CA THR A 210 -2.24 -9.82 7.39
C THR A 210 -3.69 -9.37 7.23
N GLY A 211 -3.89 -8.18 6.66
CA GLY A 211 -5.17 -7.62 6.24
C GLY A 211 -5.08 -7.15 4.79
N GLY A 212 -6.11 -7.40 3.99
CA GLY A 212 -6.12 -7.07 2.57
C GLY A 212 -6.22 -5.57 2.28
N ILE A 213 -7.40 -4.99 2.52
CA ILE A 213 -7.70 -3.57 2.28
C ILE A 213 -8.31 -2.96 3.54
N LEU A 214 -7.75 -1.87 4.05
CA LEU A 214 -8.16 -1.19 5.27
C LEU A 214 -8.68 0.21 4.94
N VAL A 215 -9.79 0.61 5.56
CA VAL A 215 -10.42 1.94 5.43
C VAL A 215 -10.70 2.49 6.82
N PHE A 216 -9.78 3.29 7.33
CA PHE A 216 -9.70 3.62 8.76
C PHE A 216 -9.86 5.13 9.01
N ASN A 217 -10.52 5.47 10.11
CA ASN A 217 -10.31 6.76 10.78
C ASN A 217 -9.62 6.52 12.13
N MET A 218 -8.58 7.32 12.36
CA MET A 218 -7.82 7.38 13.59
C MET A 218 -8.28 8.56 14.46
N PRO A 219 -8.36 8.38 15.80
CA PRO A 219 -8.90 9.41 16.69
C PRO A 219 -8.12 10.71 16.73
N GLN A 220 -6.80 10.64 16.58
CA GLN A 220 -5.89 11.77 16.76
C GLN A 220 -5.75 12.68 15.53
N LEU A 221 -6.35 12.30 14.40
CA LEU A 221 -6.20 12.99 13.12
C LEU A 221 -7.42 13.89 12.85
N THR A 222 -7.16 15.10 12.36
CA THR A 222 -8.20 16.14 12.21
C THR A 222 -9.04 15.96 10.95
N LYS A 223 -8.48 15.41 9.88
CA LYS A 223 -9.24 15.10 8.65
C LYS A 223 -10.11 13.88 8.91
N VAL A 224 -11.41 14.02 8.66
CA VAL A 224 -12.37 12.92 8.76
C VAL A 224 -12.38 12.19 7.42
N GLY A 225 -12.14 10.88 7.45
CA GLY A 225 -12.26 10.05 6.26
C GLY A 225 -13.70 9.63 6.00
N GLN A 226 -14.09 9.68 4.72
CA GLN A 226 -15.41 9.28 4.24
C GLN A 226 -15.43 9.11 2.73
N GLY A 227 -16.41 8.38 2.19
CA GLY A 227 -16.66 8.32 0.75
C GLY A 227 -15.68 7.43 0.00
N THR A 228 -15.32 6.28 0.57
CA THR A 228 -14.38 5.32 -0.04
C THR A 228 -15.13 4.23 -0.79
N ARG A 229 -14.74 3.95 -2.03
CA ARG A 229 -15.26 2.87 -2.86
C ARG A 229 -14.18 1.81 -3.08
N VAL A 230 -14.46 0.59 -2.65
CA VAL A 230 -13.58 -0.57 -2.81
C VAL A 230 -14.24 -1.54 -3.79
N PHE A 231 -13.72 -1.64 -5.01
CA PHE A 231 -14.40 -2.43 -6.05
C PHE A 231 -13.50 -3.15 -7.05
N ARG A 232 -13.96 -4.29 -7.58
CA ARG A 232 -13.19 -5.10 -8.56
C ARG A 232 -11.80 -5.51 -8.11
N ASN A 233 -11.55 -5.55 -6.81
CA ASN A 233 -10.29 -6.05 -6.27
C ASN A 233 -10.32 -7.56 -6.11
N LYS A 234 -9.13 -8.16 -6.13
CA LYS A 234 -8.88 -9.53 -5.68
C LYS A 234 -8.23 -9.48 -4.31
N VAL A 235 -8.95 -9.94 -3.28
CA VAL A 235 -8.52 -9.93 -1.88
C VAL A 235 -8.37 -11.37 -1.40
N ILE A 236 -7.15 -11.91 -1.50
CA ILE A 236 -6.90 -13.36 -1.51
C ILE A 236 -5.99 -13.77 -0.36
N ALA A 237 -6.47 -14.69 0.47
CA ALA A 237 -5.67 -15.40 1.46
C ALA A 237 -4.73 -14.49 2.29
N ASN A 238 -5.26 -13.35 2.77
CA ASN A 238 -4.50 -12.43 3.60
C ASN A 238 -4.33 -13.00 5.02
N ASN A 239 -3.53 -14.07 5.14
CA ASN A 239 -3.35 -14.88 6.35
C ASN A 239 -1.91 -14.79 6.91
N GLU A 240 -1.10 -13.84 6.45
CA GLU A 240 0.26 -13.64 6.98
C GLU A 240 0.16 -13.25 8.46
N PRO A 241 0.93 -13.89 9.36
CA PRO A 241 0.97 -13.50 10.77
C PRO A 241 1.27 -12.01 10.93
N ASN A 242 0.53 -11.32 11.79
CA ASN A 242 0.74 -9.89 12.00
C ASN A 242 2.15 -9.63 12.54
N PHE A 243 2.97 -8.92 11.76
CA PHE A 243 4.33 -8.52 12.10
C PHE A 243 4.46 -6.99 12.28
N GLY A 244 3.33 -6.31 12.46
CA GLY A 244 3.29 -4.88 12.70
C GLY A 244 3.87 -4.50 14.04
N ALA A 245 4.29 -3.24 14.15
CA ALA A 245 4.81 -2.73 15.42
C ALA A 245 3.77 -2.93 16.52
N LYS A 246 4.18 -3.52 17.65
CA LYS A 246 3.26 -3.79 18.77
C LYS A 246 2.63 -2.48 19.24
N GLY A 247 1.30 -2.43 19.24
CA GLY A 247 0.60 -1.21 19.57
C GLY A 247 0.63 -0.13 18.49
N SER A 248 0.90 -0.46 17.23
CA SER A 248 0.42 0.34 16.09
C SER A 248 -1.09 0.12 15.90
N ALA A 249 -1.72 0.85 14.97
CA ALA A 249 -3.10 0.63 14.59
C ALA A 249 -3.26 -0.73 13.89
N VAL A 250 -2.50 -0.95 12.81
CA VAL A 250 -2.52 -2.19 12.03
C VAL A 250 -1.99 -3.40 12.79
N GLY A 251 -1.14 -3.20 13.80
CA GLY A 251 -0.64 -4.27 14.66
C GLY A 251 -1.71 -5.01 15.48
N ASN A 252 -2.95 -4.50 15.50
CA ASN A 252 -4.11 -5.16 16.12
C ASN A 252 -5.07 -5.77 15.09
N VAL A 253 -4.80 -5.66 13.79
CA VAL A 253 -5.62 -6.27 12.75
C VAL A 253 -5.43 -7.78 12.82
N PRO A 254 -6.51 -8.56 13.02
CA PRO A 254 -6.43 -10.02 13.02
C PRO A 254 -5.92 -10.52 11.68
N ALA A 255 -4.97 -11.46 11.70
CA ALA A 255 -4.59 -12.16 10.46
C ALA A 255 -5.82 -12.85 9.84
N GLY A 256 -5.89 -12.90 8.52
CA GLY A 256 -7.05 -13.45 7.82
C GLY A 256 -8.17 -12.44 7.57
N SER A 257 -7.86 -11.14 7.60
CA SER A 257 -8.85 -10.09 7.35
C SER A 257 -8.87 -9.70 5.88
N GLY A 258 -10.03 -9.78 5.22
CA GLY A 258 -10.20 -9.33 3.83
C GLY A 258 -10.21 -7.80 3.70
N VAL A 259 -11.41 -7.21 3.77
CA VAL A 259 -11.61 -5.76 3.83
C VAL A 259 -12.00 -5.36 5.25
N VAL A 260 -11.33 -4.36 5.83
CA VAL A 260 -11.59 -3.89 7.21
C VAL A 260 -11.95 -2.42 7.19
N ILE A 261 -13.11 -2.09 7.76
CA ILE A 261 -13.54 -0.72 8.00
C ILE A 261 -13.42 -0.45 9.49
N ASN A 262 -12.79 0.66 9.86
CA ASN A 262 -12.75 1.10 11.25
C ASN A 262 -13.17 2.57 11.40
N ALA A 263 -14.28 2.81 12.11
CA ALA A 263 -14.78 4.15 12.45
C ALA A 263 -14.89 5.10 11.25
N ASN A 264 -15.19 4.56 10.07
CA ASN A 264 -15.23 5.29 8.81
C ASN A 264 -16.64 5.29 8.26
N ASP A 265 -16.98 6.37 7.56
CA ASP A 265 -18.32 6.62 7.06
C ASP A 265 -18.37 6.55 5.53
N ASP A 266 -19.54 6.23 5.00
CA ASP A 266 -19.82 6.23 3.57
C ASP A 266 -18.77 5.39 2.81
N VAL A 267 -18.75 4.08 3.10
CA VAL A 267 -17.86 3.12 2.43
C VAL A 267 -18.69 2.14 1.60
N GLU A 268 -18.41 2.07 0.30
CA GLU A 268 -19.07 1.16 -0.62
C GLU A 268 -18.11 0.05 -1.08
N ILE A 269 -18.45 -1.20 -0.81
CA ILE A 269 -17.64 -2.38 -1.12
C ILE A 269 -18.41 -3.24 -2.11
N PHE A 270 -17.99 -3.28 -3.36
CA PHE A 270 -18.76 -3.96 -4.41
C PHE A 270 -17.96 -4.60 -5.52
N ASP A 271 -18.50 -5.65 -6.12
CA ASP A 271 -17.89 -6.34 -7.26
C ASP A 271 -16.46 -6.86 -7.00
N ASN A 272 -16.11 -7.17 -5.74
CA ASN A 272 -14.80 -7.73 -5.39
C ASN A 272 -14.83 -9.27 -5.37
N ASP A 273 -13.68 -9.89 -5.61
CA ASP A 273 -13.40 -11.31 -5.33
C ASP A 273 -12.64 -11.41 -3.99
N ILE A 274 -13.33 -11.83 -2.92
CA ILE A 274 -12.74 -11.89 -1.57
C ILE A 274 -12.72 -13.35 -1.10
N THR A 275 -11.54 -13.96 -1.08
CA THR A 275 -11.44 -15.41 -0.93
C THR A 275 -10.33 -15.86 0.00
N GLY A 276 -10.60 -16.91 0.78
CA GLY A 276 -9.59 -17.62 1.57
C GLY A 276 -8.99 -16.86 2.76
N ASN A 277 -9.61 -15.75 3.20
CA ASN A 277 -9.14 -14.98 4.35
C ASN A 277 -9.63 -15.65 5.65
N ASP A 278 -8.71 -16.07 6.52
CA ASP A 278 -8.98 -16.98 7.63
C ASP A 278 -9.96 -16.43 8.70
N THR A 279 -10.08 -15.10 8.82
CA THR A 279 -10.94 -14.43 9.80
C THR A 279 -12.29 -14.01 9.23
N SER A 280 -12.33 -13.18 8.20
CA SER A 280 -13.59 -12.69 7.59
C SER A 280 -13.34 -12.06 6.22
N ALA A 281 -14.34 -12.06 5.34
CA ALA A 281 -14.25 -11.34 4.06
C ALA A 281 -14.34 -9.83 4.29
N VAL A 282 -15.29 -9.40 5.11
CA VAL A 282 -15.46 -7.99 5.52
C VAL A 282 -15.56 -7.91 7.04
N ILE A 283 -14.89 -6.93 7.63
CA ILE A 283 -14.98 -6.59 9.06
C ILE A 283 -15.38 -5.13 9.16
N VAL A 284 -16.48 -4.85 9.87
CA VAL A 284 -16.94 -3.50 10.20
C VAL A 284 -16.75 -3.29 11.69
N SER A 285 -15.83 -2.40 12.06
CA SER A 285 -15.47 -2.11 13.44
C SER A 285 -15.62 -0.62 13.78
N SER A 286 -15.91 -0.36 15.04
CA SER A 286 -15.85 0.95 15.68
C SER A 286 -14.51 1.18 16.35
N GLY A 287 -14.19 2.44 16.64
CA GLY A 287 -13.03 2.84 17.43
C GLY A 287 -12.99 2.21 18.84
N PHE A 288 -14.13 1.76 19.37
CA PHE A 288 -14.20 1.07 20.66
C PHE A 288 -13.65 -0.35 20.57
N SER A 289 -14.07 -1.10 19.54
CA SER A 289 -13.67 -2.51 19.38
C SER A 289 -12.21 -2.67 18.96
N SER A 290 -11.68 -1.73 18.16
CA SER A 290 -10.25 -1.68 17.79
C SER A 290 -9.35 -1.19 18.93
N GLY A 291 -9.94 -0.66 20.01
CA GLY A 291 -9.21 -0.05 21.12
C GLY A 291 -8.59 1.31 20.79
N PHE A 292 -8.85 1.85 19.59
CA PHE A 292 -8.31 3.14 19.17
C PHE A 292 -8.88 4.27 20.02
N ASN A 293 -10.18 4.22 20.32
CA ASN A 293 -10.89 5.21 21.11
C ASN A 293 -10.28 5.40 22.51
N ASP A 294 -9.75 4.36 23.13
CA ASP A 294 -9.21 4.49 24.49
C ASP A 294 -7.72 4.84 24.51
N LYS A 295 -7.04 4.65 23.37
CA LYS A 295 -5.59 4.69 23.28
C LYS A 295 -5.04 6.01 22.76
N TYR A 296 -5.74 6.63 21.81
CA TYR A 296 -5.29 7.84 21.15
C TYR A 296 -6.05 9.06 21.66
N PRO A 297 -5.42 10.25 21.71
CA PRO A 297 -6.15 11.49 21.95
C PRO A 297 -7.17 11.74 20.82
N HIS A 298 -8.27 12.42 21.12
CA HIS A 298 -9.36 12.64 20.15
C HIS A 298 -9.29 14.04 19.58
N ALA A 299 -9.29 14.14 18.26
CA ALA A 299 -9.67 15.35 17.56
C ALA A 299 -11.17 15.62 17.80
N ALA A 300 -11.56 16.89 17.83
CA ALA A 300 -12.96 17.29 18.03
C ALA A 300 -13.91 16.76 16.94
N THR A 301 -13.36 16.40 15.78
CA THR A 301 -14.06 15.88 14.61
C THR A 301 -14.15 14.37 14.58
N PHE A 302 -13.52 13.65 15.52
CA PHE A 302 -13.50 12.20 15.52
C PHE A 302 -14.87 11.61 15.89
N ASP A 303 -15.38 10.73 15.03
CA ASP A 303 -16.49 9.85 15.30
C ASP A 303 -15.98 8.40 15.42
N PRO A 304 -16.20 7.70 16.55
CA PRO A 304 -15.76 6.32 16.71
C PRO A 304 -16.68 5.30 16.01
N TYR A 305 -17.84 5.71 15.49
CA TYR A 305 -18.79 4.78 14.87
C TYR A 305 -18.56 4.68 13.35
N PRO A 306 -18.84 3.51 12.75
CA PRO A 306 -18.97 3.41 11.30
C PRO A 306 -20.42 3.66 10.88
N GLU A 307 -20.64 4.46 9.84
CA GLU A 307 -21.95 4.70 9.26
C GLU A 307 -21.97 4.57 7.74
N GLY A 308 -23.13 4.20 7.17
CA GLY A 308 -23.32 4.21 5.72
C GLY A 308 -22.49 3.17 4.97
N ILE A 309 -22.12 2.05 5.61
CA ILE A 309 -21.36 0.98 4.96
C ILE A 309 -22.28 0.19 4.02
N TYR A 310 -21.90 0.05 2.75
CA TYR A 310 -22.69 -0.70 1.77
C TYR A 310 -21.88 -1.83 1.14
N VAL A 311 -22.24 -3.07 1.43
CA VAL A 311 -21.55 -4.27 0.91
C VAL A 311 -22.47 -5.00 -0.05
N HIS A 312 -22.17 -5.02 -1.35
CA HIS A 312 -23.06 -5.63 -2.35
C HIS A 312 -22.33 -6.16 -3.58
N GLY A 313 -22.85 -7.18 -4.25
CA GLY A 313 -22.30 -7.70 -5.51
C GLY A 313 -20.92 -8.35 -5.41
N ASN A 314 -20.44 -8.65 -4.20
CA ASN A 314 -19.13 -9.28 -3.98
C ASN A 314 -19.23 -10.81 -4.10
N ARG A 315 -18.16 -11.42 -4.59
CA ARG A 315 -17.99 -12.88 -4.67
C ARG A 315 -17.10 -13.30 -3.50
N MET A 316 -17.73 -13.76 -2.44
CA MET A 316 -17.06 -14.12 -1.18
C MET A 316 -17.09 -15.63 -0.98
N SER A 317 -15.93 -16.24 -0.73
CA SER A 317 -15.88 -17.69 -0.48
C SER A 317 -14.64 -18.14 0.30
N GLY A 318 -14.82 -19.18 1.12
CA GLY A 318 -13.71 -19.81 1.85
C GLY A 318 -13.08 -18.92 2.93
N ASN A 319 -13.77 -17.87 3.37
CA ASN A 319 -13.31 -17.02 4.46
C ASN A 319 -13.80 -17.55 5.81
N GLY A 320 -13.22 -17.06 6.91
CA GLY A 320 -13.70 -17.32 8.28
C GLY A 320 -13.42 -18.73 8.83
N ASN A 321 -12.54 -19.49 8.17
CA ASN A 321 -12.24 -20.89 8.53
C ASN A 321 -11.32 -21.04 9.74
N SER A 322 -10.50 -20.03 10.06
CA SER A 322 -9.50 -20.11 11.14
C SER A 322 -9.21 -18.71 11.71
N PRO A 323 -10.21 -18.05 12.33
CA PRO A 323 -10.04 -16.66 12.74
C PRO A 323 -8.91 -16.49 13.75
N ASP A 324 -8.21 -15.38 13.65
CA ASP A 324 -7.05 -15.09 14.49
C ASP A 324 -7.46 -14.64 15.91
N GLY A 325 -6.65 -15.01 16.90
CA GLY A 325 -6.91 -14.68 18.30
C GLY A 325 -7.94 -15.59 19.01
N VAL A 326 -7.83 -15.65 20.34
CA VAL A 326 -8.69 -16.51 21.18
C VAL A 326 -10.14 -16.04 21.17
N GLN A 327 -10.36 -14.73 21.13
CA GLN A 327 -11.68 -14.12 21.19
C GLN A 327 -12.50 -14.46 19.94
N LEU A 328 -11.94 -14.33 18.73
CA LEU A 328 -12.65 -14.67 17.50
C LEU A 328 -12.86 -16.17 17.33
N LYS A 329 -11.92 -17.00 17.82
CA LYS A 329 -12.12 -18.47 17.90
C LYS A 329 -13.26 -18.85 18.85
N ALA A 330 -13.35 -18.21 20.01
CA ALA A 330 -14.45 -18.40 20.94
C ALA A 330 -15.78 -17.91 20.35
N LEU A 331 -15.77 -16.77 19.66
CA LEU A 331 -16.95 -16.23 18.96
C LEU A 331 -17.44 -17.21 17.90
N ARG A 332 -16.53 -17.73 17.05
CA ARG A 332 -16.84 -18.76 16.05
C ARG A 332 -17.48 -19.99 16.69
N LEU A 333 -16.86 -20.51 17.75
CA LEU A 333 -17.41 -21.67 18.46
C LEU A 333 -18.82 -21.41 18.99
N ALA A 334 -19.08 -20.21 19.53
CA ALA A 334 -20.37 -19.83 20.07
C ALA A 334 -21.47 -19.71 19.00
N VAL A 335 -21.15 -19.22 17.80
CA VAL A 335 -22.17 -18.94 16.77
C VAL A 335 -22.35 -20.03 15.72
N VAL A 336 -21.30 -20.79 15.40
CA VAL A 336 -21.31 -21.79 14.31
C VAL A 336 -20.75 -23.16 14.71
N GLY A 337 -20.33 -23.32 15.96
CA GLY A 337 -19.80 -24.58 16.48
C GLY A 337 -18.37 -24.90 16.00
N LEU A 338 -17.99 -26.18 16.08
CA LEU A 338 -16.62 -26.63 15.83
C LEU A 338 -16.22 -26.66 14.34
N THR A 339 -17.20 -26.76 13.43
CA THR A 339 -16.95 -27.07 12.01
C THR A 339 -17.38 -25.97 11.05
N GLY A 340 -18.28 -25.06 11.46
CA GLY A 340 -18.74 -23.97 10.59
C GLY A 340 -17.71 -22.84 10.48
N PRO A 341 -17.59 -22.14 9.34
CA PRO A 341 -16.83 -20.91 9.23
C PRO A 341 -17.59 -19.74 9.87
N LEU A 342 -16.88 -18.66 10.24
CA LEU A 342 -17.55 -17.38 10.50
C LEU A 342 -18.28 -16.89 9.24
N PRO A 343 -19.43 -16.20 9.37
CA PRO A 343 -20.06 -15.52 8.24
C PRO A 343 -19.11 -14.56 7.54
N GLU A 344 -19.35 -14.34 6.24
CA GLU A 344 -18.49 -13.52 5.37
C GLU A 344 -18.34 -12.07 5.87
N ILE A 345 -19.35 -11.55 6.58
CA ILE A 345 -19.34 -10.20 7.14
C ILE A 345 -19.41 -10.27 8.66
N LEU A 346 -18.43 -9.66 9.33
CA LEU A 346 -18.37 -9.49 10.78
C LEU A 346 -18.58 -8.02 11.14
N TRP A 347 -19.56 -7.73 11.99
CA TRP A 347 -19.78 -6.41 12.58
C TRP A 347 -19.63 -6.47 14.09
N ASP A 348 -18.93 -5.50 14.67
CA ASP A 348 -18.66 -5.45 16.11
C ASP A 348 -19.93 -5.21 16.97
N GLY A 349 -20.99 -4.65 16.39
CA GLY A 349 -22.26 -4.37 17.05
C GLY A 349 -22.42 -2.95 17.58
N PHE A 350 -21.40 -2.09 17.47
CA PHE A 350 -21.49 -0.70 17.91
C PHE A 350 -22.26 0.16 16.91
N ARG A 351 -23.22 0.94 17.43
CA ARG A 351 -24.08 1.82 16.63
C ARG A 351 -24.09 3.22 17.23
N ASN A 352 -23.95 4.24 16.39
CA ASN A 352 -24.17 5.61 16.82
C ASN A 352 -25.65 5.81 17.18
N PRO A 353 -26.00 6.16 18.44
CA PRO A 353 -27.39 6.36 18.84
C PRO A 353 -28.03 7.59 18.19
N LYS A 354 -27.23 8.47 17.58
CA LYS A 354 -27.68 9.68 16.88
C LYS A 354 -27.74 9.50 15.36
N ALA A 355 -27.25 8.39 14.81
CA ALA A 355 -27.22 8.18 13.37
C ALA A 355 -28.64 8.12 12.78
N THR A 356 -28.82 8.84 11.69
CA THR A 356 -30.03 8.79 10.85
C THR A 356 -29.89 7.84 9.67
N VAL A 357 -28.68 7.33 9.42
CA VAL A 357 -28.36 6.35 8.40
C VAL A 357 -28.12 4.97 9.02
N PRO A 358 -28.32 3.87 8.27
CA PRO A 358 -27.88 2.54 8.68
C PRO A 358 -26.37 2.50 8.94
N VAL A 359 -25.94 1.67 9.89
CA VAL A 359 -24.53 1.32 10.09
C VAL A 359 -23.98 0.56 8.88
N LEU A 360 -24.75 -0.42 8.41
CA LEU A 360 -24.36 -1.38 7.37
C LEU A 360 -25.60 -1.81 6.59
N CYS A 361 -25.49 -1.84 5.27
CA CYS A 361 -26.43 -2.47 4.35
C CYS A 361 -25.72 -3.55 3.53
N THR A 362 -26.46 -4.62 3.23
CA THR A 362 -26.01 -5.77 2.46
C THR A 362 -27.07 -6.21 1.46
N ASP A 363 -26.64 -6.87 0.38
CA ASP A 363 -27.52 -7.50 -0.62
C ASP A 363 -28.05 -8.88 -0.21
N GLY A 364 -28.24 -9.11 1.10
CA GLY A 364 -28.76 -10.37 1.65
C GLY A 364 -27.69 -11.29 2.24
N VAL A 365 -26.42 -10.89 2.22
CA VAL A 365 -25.34 -11.62 2.87
C VAL A 365 -25.53 -11.62 4.39
N PRO A 366 -25.52 -12.78 5.07
CA PRO A 366 -25.60 -12.84 6.53
C PRO A 366 -24.46 -12.09 7.21
N VAL A 367 -24.81 -11.31 8.25
CA VAL A 367 -23.85 -10.56 9.06
C VAL A 367 -23.75 -11.20 10.44
N LEU A 368 -22.54 -11.53 10.88
CA LEU A 368 -22.28 -11.84 12.28
C LEU A 368 -22.21 -10.53 13.07
N ASN A 369 -23.18 -10.32 13.94
CA ASN A 369 -23.09 -9.28 14.97
C ASN A 369 -22.40 -9.87 16.20
N ALA A 370 -21.22 -9.35 16.54
CA ALA A 370 -20.43 -9.79 17.69
C ALA A 370 -20.96 -9.29 19.04
N ASP A 371 -21.93 -8.37 19.05
CA ASP A 371 -22.60 -7.84 20.24
C ASP A 371 -21.61 -7.25 21.27
N MET A 372 -20.51 -6.65 20.80
CA MET A 372 -19.43 -6.14 21.65
C MET A 372 -19.86 -5.03 22.62
N PRO A 373 -20.81 -4.12 22.31
CA PRO A 373 -21.34 -3.17 23.30
C PRO A 373 -21.93 -3.86 24.54
N ASN A 374 -22.46 -5.07 24.38
CA ASN A 374 -23.00 -5.90 25.46
C ASN A 374 -22.01 -6.96 25.95
N LYS A 375 -20.71 -6.79 25.66
CA LYS A 375 -19.63 -7.73 26.00
C LYS A 375 -19.81 -9.12 25.36
N SER A 376 -20.32 -9.14 24.13
CA SER A 376 -20.54 -10.36 23.34
C SER A 376 -21.38 -11.40 24.09
N LYS A 377 -22.41 -10.95 24.82
CA LYS A 377 -23.33 -11.84 25.55
C LYS A 377 -24.26 -12.59 24.60
N ASN A 378 -24.70 -11.94 23.51
CA ASN A 378 -25.63 -12.50 22.54
C ASN A 378 -25.13 -12.31 21.10
N PRO A 379 -23.94 -12.84 20.75
CA PRO A 379 -23.48 -12.81 19.37
C PRO A 379 -24.42 -13.65 18.51
N ARG A 380 -24.72 -13.18 17.30
CA ARG A 380 -25.71 -13.82 16.44
C ARG A 380 -25.46 -13.55 14.98
N ILE A 381 -25.88 -14.50 14.16
CA ILE A 381 -25.95 -14.33 12.71
C ILE A 381 -27.29 -13.68 12.39
N ASP A 382 -27.25 -12.51 11.77
CA ASP A 382 -28.41 -11.75 11.35
C ASP A 382 -28.53 -11.79 9.83
N THR A 383 -29.67 -12.27 9.35
CA THR A 383 -29.96 -12.43 7.92
C THR A 383 -31.01 -11.45 7.41
N LYS A 384 -31.48 -10.51 8.24
CA LYS A 384 -32.62 -9.64 7.90
C LYS A 384 -32.37 -8.18 8.19
N SER A 385 -31.77 -7.83 9.33
CA SER A 385 -31.66 -6.45 9.79
C SER A 385 -30.76 -5.58 8.90
N PHE A 386 -29.87 -6.20 8.13
CA PHE A 386 -28.92 -5.54 7.23
C PHE A 386 -29.34 -5.61 5.77
N VAL A 387 -30.51 -6.15 5.46
CA VAL A 387 -31.03 -6.18 4.07
C VAL A 387 -31.64 -4.83 3.77
N CYS A 388 -30.83 -3.95 3.17
CA CYS A 388 -31.20 -2.60 2.80
C CYS A 388 -30.31 -2.10 1.66
N THR A 389 -30.64 -0.94 1.12
CA THR A 389 -29.89 -0.27 0.06
C THR A 389 -29.45 1.10 0.52
N LEU A 390 -28.24 1.50 0.13
CA LEU A 390 -27.75 2.88 0.26
C LEU A 390 -27.53 3.47 -1.14
N PRO A 391 -27.53 4.81 -1.29
CA PRO A 391 -27.12 5.45 -2.54
C PRO A 391 -25.69 5.03 -2.90
N ALA A 392 -25.45 4.75 -4.18
CA ALA A 392 -24.09 4.51 -4.68
C ALA A 392 -23.24 5.78 -4.52
N LEU A 393 -21.98 5.61 -4.13
CA LEU A 393 -21.07 6.72 -3.93
C LEU A 393 -20.56 7.24 -5.29
N PRO A 394 -20.38 8.57 -5.42
CA PRO A 394 -19.89 9.16 -6.66
C PRO A 394 -18.47 8.69 -6.97
N ALA A 395 -18.14 8.63 -8.26
CA ALA A 395 -16.80 8.31 -8.69
C ALA A 395 -15.82 9.45 -8.45
N VAL A 396 -14.59 9.08 -8.09
CA VAL A 396 -13.47 10.01 -8.02
C VAL A 396 -13.19 10.50 -9.44
N ALA A 397 -13.22 11.83 -9.62
CA ALA A 397 -12.96 12.45 -10.90
C ALA A 397 -11.47 12.80 -11.00
N LEU A 398 -10.75 12.06 -11.86
CA LEU A 398 -9.40 12.45 -12.25
C LEU A 398 -9.47 13.69 -13.15
N THR A 399 -8.69 14.71 -12.82
CA THR A 399 -8.58 15.96 -13.58
C THR A 399 -7.12 16.36 -13.75
N GLY A 400 -6.83 17.23 -14.74
CA GLY A 400 -5.48 17.72 -15.01
C GLY A 400 -4.48 16.59 -15.33
N ILE A 401 -3.29 16.66 -14.73
CA ILE A 401 -2.18 15.72 -15.00
C ILE A 401 -2.53 14.26 -14.70
N LEU A 402 -3.59 14.00 -13.94
CA LEU A 402 -4.04 12.66 -13.58
C LEU A 402 -4.77 11.94 -14.74
N VAL A 403 -5.22 12.68 -15.76
CA VAL A 403 -5.97 12.12 -16.91
C VAL A 403 -5.04 11.61 -18.01
N ASP A 404 -3.86 12.24 -18.17
CA ASP A 404 -2.91 11.96 -19.25
C ASP A 404 -2.04 10.71 -19.01
N ALA A 405 -2.53 9.78 -18.16
CA ALA A 405 -1.96 8.45 -18.06
C ALA A 405 -2.15 7.72 -19.41
N PRO A 406 -1.07 7.32 -20.12
CA PRO A 406 -1.23 6.54 -21.34
C PRO A 406 -2.05 5.28 -21.01
N LYS A 407 -3.15 5.09 -21.74
CA LYS A 407 -3.91 3.84 -21.70
C LYS A 407 -2.99 2.70 -22.17
N PRO A 408 -3.12 1.50 -21.58
CA PRO A 408 -2.22 0.37 -21.80
C PRO A 408 -2.07 -0.01 -23.28
#